data_AF-A0AAV7K120-F1
#
_entry.id   AF-A0AAV7K120-F1
#
_cell.length_a   1.000
_cell.length_b   1.000
_cell.length_c   1.000
_cell.angle_alpha   90.00
_cell.angle_beta   90.00
_cell.angle_gamma   90.00
#
_symmetry.space_group_name_H-M   'P 1'
#
loop_
_entity.id
_entity.type
_entity.pdbx_description
1 polymer ?
#
loop_
_entity_poly.entity_id
_entity_poly.type
_entity_poly.pdbx_seq_one_letter_code
_entity_poly.pdbx_strand_id
1 'polypeptide(L)'
;MGGGKRFAYPVDVWTPYGGWWPEGPGPRTNRRNTTILCIFLVFGVFLPIGYISSRLERRYKPPIRFIPSQLWCKYAEIDDPRLLERNKNKTLP
;
A
#
# COMPACT_ATOMS: atom_id res chain seq x y z
N MET A 1 -12.96 23.25 4.56
CA MET A 1 -12.03 23.62 3.47
C MET A 1 -12.83 24.42 2.45
N GLY A 2 -12.71 25.75 2.47
CA GLY A 2 -13.42 26.65 1.56
C GLY A 2 -12.40 27.48 0.81
N GLY A 3 -12.32 27.31 -0.52
CA GLY A 3 -11.41 28.07 -1.37
C GLY A 3 -11.89 29.51 -1.54
N GLY A 4 -10.94 30.46 -1.61
CA GLY A 4 -11.22 31.88 -1.85
C GLY A 4 -11.83 32.18 -3.23
N LYS A 5 -12.04 33.47 -3.52
CA LYS A 5 -12.62 33.91 -4.80
C LYS A 5 -11.74 33.48 -5.99
N ARG A 6 -12.34 32.83 -6.98
CA ARG A 6 -11.66 32.38 -8.21
C ARG A 6 -11.47 33.54 -9.18
N PHE A 7 -10.31 33.60 -9.83
CA PHE A 7 -10.03 34.56 -10.92
C PHE A 7 -10.32 33.92 -12.27
N ALA A 8 -10.57 34.74 -13.30
CA ALA A 8 -10.72 34.27 -14.67
C ALA A 8 -9.43 33.60 -15.15
N TYR A 9 -9.56 32.47 -15.85
CA TYR A 9 -8.46 31.69 -16.40
C TYR A 9 -8.87 31.11 -17.77
N PRO A 10 -7.90 30.80 -18.65
CA PRO A 10 -8.19 30.18 -19.94
C PRO A 10 -8.63 28.72 -19.75
N VAL A 11 -9.80 28.36 -20.29
CA VAL A 11 -10.42 27.02 -20.09
C VAL A 11 -9.96 25.98 -21.10
N ASP A 12 -9.42 26.41 -22.25
CA ASP A 12 -9.07 25.51 -23.37
C ASP A 12 -7.66 24.91 -23.25
N VAL A 13 -6.93 25.24 -22.18
CA VAL A 13 -5.55 24.78 -21.98
C VAL A 13 -5.57 23.45 -21.23
N TRP A 14 -5.22 22.37 -21.92
CA TRP A 14 -5.05 21.05 -21.31
C TRP A 14 -3.62 20.86 -20.76
N THR A 15 -3.50 20.41 -19.52
CA THR A 15 -2.22 20.10 -18.87
C THR A 15 -2.31 18.78 -18.09
N PRO A 16 -1.25 17.95 -18.08
CA PRO A 16 -1.30 16.61 -17.49
C PRO A 16 -1.48 16.60 -15.96
N TYR A 17 -1.11 17.67 -15.27
CA TYR A 17 -1.19 17.81 -13.80
C TYR A 17 -2.43 18.59 -13.31
N GLY A 18 -3.35 18.95 -14.22
CA GLY A 18 -4.49 19.82 -13.94
C GLY A 18 -4.15 21.31 -14.08
N GLY A 19 -5.17 22.10 -14.43
CA GLY A 19 -5.02 23.54 -14.69
C GLY A 19 -5.32 24.41 -13.48
N TRP A 20 -5.85 25.60 -13.73
CA TRP A 20 -6.29 26.53 -12.69
C TRP A 20 -7.50 25.95 -11.93
N TRP A 21 -7.33 25.74 -10.62
CA TRP A 21 -8.41 25.32 -9.71
C TRP A 21 -9.04 23.99 -10.17
N PRO A 22 -8.27 22.89 -10.23
CA PRO A 22 -8.73 21.59 -10.77
C PRO A 22 -9.89 20.98 -9.96
N GLU A 23 -10.21 21.57 -8.80
CA GLU A 23 -11.42 21.37 -8.00
C GLU A 23 -12.57 22.26 -8.47
N GLY A 24 -12.73 22.46 -9.79
CA GLY A 24 -13.74 23.31 -10.43
C GLY A 24 -15.17 23.14 -9.85
N PRO A 25 -16.13 24.03 -10.15
CA PRO A 25 -17.49 23.98 -9.57
C PRO A 25 -18.32 22.74 -10.00
N GLY A 26 -17.71 21.82 -10.75
CA GLY A 26 -18.28 20.53 -11.16
C GLY A 26 -18.13 19.42 -10.10
N PRO A 27 -18.89 18.33 -10.24
CA PRO A 27 -19.12 17.37 -9.16
C PRO A 27 -17.88 16.51 -8.92
N ARG A 28 -17.26 16.62 -7.73
CA ARG A 28 -16.57 15.57 -6.92
C ARG A 28 -15.74 14.46 -7.63
N THR A 29 -15.39 14.58 -8.89
CA THR A 29 -14.82 13.52 -9.74
C THR A 29 -13.42 13.10 -9.27
N ASN A 30 -12.67 14.03 -8.66
CA ASN A 30 -11.34 13.75 -8.13
C ASN A 30 -11.37 12.63 -7.07
N ARG A 31 -12.41 12.53 -6.24
CA ARG A 31 -12.51 11.43 -5.25
C ARG A 31 -12.65 10.08 -5.93
N ARG A 32 -13.51 9.98 -6.96
CA ARG A 32 -13.72 8.72 -7.69
C ARG A 32 -12.45 8.29 -8.42
N ASN A 33 -11.80 9.23 -9.11
CA ASN A 33 -10.58 8.95 -9.87
C ASN A 33 -9.43 8.54 -8.95
N THR A 34 -9.23 9.24 -7.83
CA THR A 34 -8.22 8.86 -6.82
C THR A 34 -8.54 7.50 -6.19
N THR A 35 -9.81 7.21 -5.88
CA THR A 35 -10.19 5.90 -5.35
C THR A 35 -9.89 4.79 -6.34
N ILE A 36 -10.23 4.95 -7.62
CA ILE A 36 -9.93 3.96 -8.66
C ILE A 36 -8.42 3.75 -8.81
N LEU A 37 -7.64 4.84 -8.87
CA LEU A 37 -6.18 4.79 -8.94
C LEU A 37 -5.59 4.05 -7.72
N CYS A 38 -6.02 4.40 -6.51
CA CYS A 38 -5.55 3.76 -5.29
C CYS A 38 -5.87 2.27 -5.26
N ILE A 39 -7.10 1.88 -5.61
CA ILE A 39 -7.49 0.47 -5.72
C ILE A 39 -6.60 -0.24 -6.74
N PHE A 40 -6.42 0.34 -7.93
CA PHE A 40 -5.59 -0.25 -8.97
C PHE A 40 -4.14 -0.44 -8.53
N LEU A 41 -3.54 0.56 -7.87
CA LEU A 41 -2.16 0.45 -7.39
C LEU A 41 -2.02 -0.58 -6.28
N VAL A 42 -2.95 -0.60 -5.32
CA VAL A 42 -2.91 -1.57 -4.21
C VAL A 42 -3.03 -2.99 -4.73
N PHE A 43 -4.06 -3.28 -5.53
CA PHE A 43 -4.34 -4.64 -5.98
C PHE A 43 -3.45 -5.07 -7.16
N GLY A 44 -3.17 -4.15 -8.08
CA GLY A 44 -2.40 -4.43 -9.30
C GLY A 44 -0.89 -4.41 -9.11
N VAL A 45 -0.38 -3.65 -8.14
CA VAL A 45 1.07 -3.44 -7.99
C VAL A 45 1.56 -3.85 -6.61
N PHE A 46 1.03 -3.27 -5.54
CA PHE A 46 1.58 -3.48 -4.20
C PHE A 46 1.34 -4.90 -3.66
N LEU A 47 0.14 -5.46 -3.83
CA LEU A 47 -0.13 -6.83 -3.42
C LEU A 47 0.75 -7.88 -4.12
N PRO A 48 0.89 -7.92 -5.45
CA PRO A 48 1.76 -8.92 -6.10
C PRO A 48 3.23 -8.72 -5.74
N ILE A 49 3.71 -7.46 -5.65
CA ILE A 49 5.09 -7.20 -5.22
C ILE A 49 5.31 -7.66 -3.78
N GLY A 50 4.38 -7.34 -2.86
CA GLY A 50 4.45 -7.77 -1.47
C GLY A 50 4.41 -9.30 -1.33
N TYR A 51 3.62 -9.98 -2.15
CA TYR A 51 3.55 -11.43 -2.20
C TYR A 51 4.84 -12.08 -2.70
N ILE A 52 5.45 -11.50 -3.75
CA ILE A 52 6.75 -11.95 -4.24
C ILE A 52 7.83 -11.68 -3.18
N SER A 53 7.82 -10.50 -2.58
CA SER A 53 8.74 -10.11 -1.52
C SER A 53 8.68 -11.07 -0.33
N SER A 54 7.50 -11.38 0.20
CA SER A 54 7.35 -12.27 1.36
C SER A 54 7.78 -13.71 1.08
N ARG A 55 7.72 -14.13 -0.19
CA ARG A 55 8.19 -15.45 -0.64
C ARG A 55 9.70 -15.53 -0.80
N LEU A 56 10.35 -14.40 -1.09
CA LEU A 56 11.81 -14.33 -1.30
C LEU A 56 12.56 -13.88 -0.04
N GLU A 57 11.87 -13.27 0.92
CA GLU A 57 12.50 -12.72 2.12
C GLU A 57 13.24 -13.79 2.92
N ARG A 58 14.56 -13.60 3.05
CA ARG A 58 15.49 -14.42 3.84
C ARG A 58 16.19 -13.55 4.87
N ARG A 59 16.29 -14.05 6.11
CA ARG A 59 16.92 -13.35 7.24
C ARG A 59 18.08 -14.18 7.77
N TYR A 60 19.30 -13.69 7.59
CA TYR A 60 20.49 -14.37 8.13
C TYR A 60 20.57 -14.30 9.66
N LYS A 61 20.04 -13.23 10.25
CA LYS A 61 19.93 -13.07 11.70
C LYS A 61 18.46 -12.98 12.09
N PRO A 62 17.97 -13.85 12.99
CA PRO A 62 16.61 -13.74 13.47
C PRO A 62 16.44 -12.45 14.28
N PRO A 63 15.25 -11.84 14.26
CA PRO A 63 14.99 -10.61 14.98
C PRO A 63 14.96 -10.86 16.50
N ILE A 64 15.40 -9.86 17.27
CA ILE A 64 15.45 -9.95 18.75
C ILE A 64 14.04 -10.01 19.36
N ARG A 65 13.07 -9.36 18.70
CA ARG A 65 11.66 -9.29 19.09
C ARG A 65 10.78 -9.74 17.93
N PHE A 66 9.55 -10.13 18.25
CA PHE A 66 8.57 -10.48 17.23
C PHE A 66 8.31 -9.34 16.25
N ILE A 67 8.26 -9.66 14.96
CA ILE A 67 7.93 -8.73 13.88
C ILE A 67 6.72 -9.27 13.11
N PRO A 68 5.69 -8.46 12.81
CA PRO A 68 4.47 -8.93 12.16
C PRO A 68 4.73 -9.60 10.80
N SER A 69 5.76 -9.17 10.07
CA SER A 69 6.10 -9.80 8.79
C SER A 69 6.53 -11.27 8.90
N GLN A 70 6.96 -11.74 10.09
CA GLN A 70 7.25 -13.17 10.31
C GLN A 70 6.01 -14.06 10.15
N LEU A 71 4.79 -13.49 10.20
CA LEU A 71 3.55 -14.27 10.07
C LEU A 71 3.27 -14.72 8.63
N TRP A 72 3.77 -13.98 7.63
CA TRP A 72 3.44 -14.22 6.22
C TRP A 72 4.67 -14.49 5.34
N CYS A 73 5.88 -14.38 5.88
CA CYS A 73 7.09 -14.69 5.13
C CYS A 73 7.33 -16.20 5.10
N LYS A 74 7.61 -16.73 3.90
CA LYS A 74 7.75 -18.18 3.68
C LYS A 74 8.88 -18.81 4.48
N TYR A 75 9.98 -18.09 4.63
CA TYR A 75 11.20 -18.61 5.24
C TYR A 75 11.37 -18.23 6.71
N ALA A 76 10.40 -17.52 7.30
CA ALA A 76 10.51 -17.04 8.68
C ALA A 76 10.75 -18.17 9.70
N GLU A 77 10.10 -19.32 9.54
CA GLU A 77 10.25 -20.46 10.45
C GLU A 77 11.61 -21.16 10.34
N ILE A 78 12.20 -21.15 9.14
CA ILE A 78 13.53 -21.74 8.89
C ILE A 78 14.61 -20.80 9.44
N ASP A 79 14.43 -19.50 9.25
CA ASP A 79 15.39 -18.47 9.63
C ASP A 79 15.35 -18.17 11.15
N ASP A 80 14.23 -18.45 11.82
CA ASP A 80 14.05 -18.26 13.27
C ASP A 80 13.51 -19.54 13.95
N PRO A 81 14.36 -20.34 14.63
CA PRO A 81 13.96 -21.61 15.22
C PRO A 81 12.91 -21.47 16.34
N ARG A 82 12.79 -20.28 16.94
CA ARG A 82 11.80 -20.00 18.00
C ARG A 82 10.38 -20.07 17.47
N LEU A 83 10.17 -19.74 16.19
CA LEU A 83 8.84 -19.80 15.58
C LEU A 83 8.38 -21.25 15.38
N LEU A 84 9.32 -22.15 15.04
CA LEU A 84 9.07 -23.58 14.92
C LEU A 84 8.61 -24.16 16.26
N GLU A 85 9.30 -23.83 17.35
CA GLU A 85 8.91 -24.26 18.71
C GLU A 85 7.55 -23.71 19.12
N ARG A 86 7.31 -22.42 18.88
CA ARG A 86 5.99 -21.80 19.13
C ARG A 86 4.86 -22.51 18.39
N ASN A 87 5.08 -22.87 17.13
CA ASN A 87 4.07 -23.53 16.31
C ASN A 87 3.84 -24.98 16.78
N LYS A 88 4.88 -25.71 17.17
CA LYS A 88 4.75 -27.03 17.80
C LYS A 88 3.91 -26.98 19.08
N ASN A 89 4.17 -25.99 19.94
CA ASN A 89 3.42 -25.83 21.19
C ASN A 89 1.93 -25.49 20.96
N LYS A 90 1.58 -24.82 19.85
CA LYS A 90 0.18 -24.58 19.47
C LYS A 90 -0.56 -25.84 19.01
N THR A 91 0.17 -26.84 18.53
CA THR A 91 -0.40 -28.09 18.00
C THR A 91 -0.52 -29.20 19.04
N LEU A 92 0.02 -28.99 20.25
CA LEU A 92 -0.17 -29.93 21.36
C LEU A 92 -1.61 -29.79 21.89
N PRO A 93 -2.32 -30.90 22.16
CA PRO A 93 -3.68 -30.91 22.67
C PRO A 93 -3.80 -30.33 24.09
#